data_AF-A0A2M7TV44-F1
#
_entry.id   AF-A0A2M7TV44-F1
#
_cell.length_a   1.000
_cell.length_b   1.000
_cell.length_c   1.000
_cell.angle_alpha   90.00
_cell.angle_beta   90.00
_cell.angle_gamma   90.00
#
_symmetry.space_group_name_H-M   'P 1'
#
loop_
_entity.id
_entity.type
_entity.pdbx_description
1 polymer ?
#
loop_
_entity_poly.entity_id
_entity_poly.type
_entity_poly.pdbx_seq_one_letter_code
_entity_poly.pdbx_strand_id
1 'polypeptide(L)'
;MTSNQVLREIQKCDVNAWKATSDDKYSDGGHGYKTHTKYHELAFYDKMIEYFKGKRGQPHYDDDTKQLTFDLFNDVARKSLPEVFRMEVRLGNPRTIKAALKNARLPPDDITFQTLFRHDYSQQVLQWQLDDYYSRYPKIVSANAENELELLSDLFVQNSDRSMSTIMSAIALYTLNKQSGMRELKDVVGVKGVEALHRLAKKANDQLRYDTEKPEVFELLQAELDKFRPVYLADFFD
;
A
#
# COMPACT_ATOMS: atom_id res chain seq x y z
N MET A 1 2.78 14.28 -4.78
CA MET A 1 2.05 13.01 -4.79
C MET A 1 0.91 13.09 -3.77
N THR A 2 -0.32 12.72 -4.15
CA THR A 2 -1.50 12.73 -3.25
C THR A 2 -1.73 11.37 -2.61
N SER A 3 -2.46 11.31 -1.49
CA SER A 3 -2.85 10.07 -0.82
C SER A 3 -3.58 9.10 -1.77
N ASN A 4 -4.40 9.65 -2.67
CA ASN A 4 -5.11 8.86 -3.68
C ASN A 4 -4.17 8.24 -4.73
N GLN A 5 -3.12 8.97 -5.14
CA GLN A 5 -2.11 8.43 -6.04
C GLN A 5 -1.34 7.29 -5.36
N VAL A 6 -0.95 7.48 -4.08
CA VAL A 6 -0.30 6.44 -3.27
C VAL A 6 -1.17 5.19 -3.16
N LEU A 7 -2.46 5.35 -2.84
CA LEU A 7 -3.39 4.23 -2.69
C LEU A 7 -3.57 3.44 -3.98
N ARG A 8 -3.75 4.12 -5.12
CA ARG A 8 -3.87 3.46 -6.43
C ARG A 8 -2.64 2.63 -6.76
N GLU A 9 -1.46 3.12 -6.39
CA GLU A 9 -0.21 2.40 -6.63
C GLU A 9 -0.09 1.16 -5.75
N ILE A 10 -0.41 1.29 -4.45
CA ILE A 10 -0.44 0.19 -3.47
C ILE A 10 -1.46 -0.89 -3.86
N GLN A 11 -2.59 -0.51 -4.44
CA GLN A 11 -3.64 -1.45 -4.89
C GLN A 11 -3.19 -2.36 -6.03
N LYS A 12 -2.10 -2.04 -6.73
CA LYS A 12 -1.56 -2.90 -7.80
C LYS A 12 -0.91 -4.18 -7.28
N CYS A 13 -0.52 -4.23 -6.01
CA CYS A 13 0.08 -5.41 -5.39
C CYS A 13 -0.87 -6.61 -5.35
N ASP A 14 -0.33 -7.78 -5.63
CA ASP A 14 -1.09 -9.03 -5.63
C ASP A 14 -1.11 -9.71 -4.25
N VAL A 15 -2.05 -9.30 -3.39
CA VAL A 15 -2.19 -9.80 -2.01
C VAL A 15 -3.25 -10.88 -1.81
N ASN A 16 -3.92 -11.32 -2.88
CA ASN A 16 -5.09 -12.20 -2.85
C ASN A 16 -4.86 -13.62 -2.31
N ALA A 17 -3.63 -14.03 -1.99
CA ALA A 17 -3.38 -15.41 -1.61
C ALA A 17 -3.75 -15.75 -0.13
N TRP A 18 -3.87 -14.77 0.79
CA TRP A 18 -3.96 -15.05 2.24
C TRP A 18 -4.93 -14.18 3.06
N LYS A 19 -5.45 -13.06 2.54
CA LYS A 19 -6.22 -12.07 3.32
C LYS A 19 -7.45 -11.58 2.54
N ALA A 20 -8.57 -11.38 3.22
CA ALA A 20 -9.71 -10.71 2.61
C ALA A 20 -9.34 -9.24 2.41
N THR A 21 -9.44 -8.76 1.19
CA THR A 21 -9.23 -7.35 0.84
C THR A 21 -10.56 -6.65 0.74
N SER A 22 -10.69 -5.52 1.43
CA SER A 22 -11.86 -4.66 1.33
C SER A 22 -11.40 -3.28 0.92
N ASP A 23 -11.90 -2.84 -0.23
CA ASP A 23 -11.88 -1.44 -0.63
C ASP A 23 -13.05 -0.79 0.08
N ASP A 24 -12.79 -0.24 1.27
CA ASP A 24 -13.80 0.54 1.97
C ASP A 24 -13.93 1.87 1.19
N LYS A 25 -14.90 1.93 0.27
CA LYS A 25 -15.43 3.20 -0.20
C LYS A 25 -16.08 3.84 1.02
N TYR A 26 -15.35 4.73 1.69
CA TYR A 26 -15.97 5.58 2.69
C TYR A 26 -17.06 6.38 1.97
N SER A 27 -18.25 6.40 2.57
CA SER A 27 -19.53 6.87 2.01
C SER A 27 -19.55 8.31 1.49
N ASP A 28 -18.44 9.03 1.62
CA ASP A 28 -18.25 10.45 1.38
C ASP A 28 -16.95 10.79 0.60
N GLY A 29 -16.31 9.79 -0.04
CA GLY A 29 -15.23 10.03 -1.03
C GLY A 29 -13.80 9.90 -0.51
N GLY A 30 -13.61 9.47 0.74
CA GLY A 30 -12.32 8.98 1.23
C GLY A 30 -11.99 7.61 0.64
N HIS A 31 -10.72 7.40 0.30
CA HIS A 31 -10.21 6.12 -0.17
C HIS A 31 -9.33 5.49 0.91
N GLY A 32 -9.59 4.22 1.23
CA GLY A 32 -8.70 3.41 2.05
C GLY A 32 -8.66 1.99 1.52
N TYR A 33 -7.50 1.37 1.69
CA TYR A 33 -7.21 0.02 1.26
C TYR A 33 -6.75 -0.80 2.46
N LYS A 34 -7.40 -1.93 2.73
CA LYS A 34 -6.97 -2.84 3.79
C LYS A 34 -6.98 -4.29 3.37
N THR A 35 -5.97 -5.01 3.84
CA THR A 35 -5.92 -6.47 3.84
C THR A 35 -6.20 -6.95 5.27
N HIS A 36 -7.21 -7.79 5.44
CA HIS A 36 -7.68 -8.19 6.77
C HIS A 36 -7.83 -9.71 6.88
N THR A 37 -7.47 -10.20 8.06
CA THR A 37 -7.85 -11.50 8.62
C THR A 37 -8.17 -11.28 10.09
N LYS A 38 -8.84 -12.25 10.72
CA LYS A 38 -9.21 -12.19 12.15
C LYS A 38 -8.07 -11.77 13.08
N TYR A 39 -6.81 -12.09 12.75
CA TYR A 39 -5.65 -11.87 13.63
C TYR A 39 -4.57 -10.96 13.05
N HIS A 40 -4.79 -10.42 11.84
CA HIS A 40 -3.84 -9.56 11.16
C HIS A 40 -4.56 -8.61 10.21
N GLU A 41 -4.28 -7.32 10.33
CA GLU A 41 -4.70 -6.28 9.38
C GLU A 41 -3.50 -5.43 8.94
N LEU A 42 -3.42 -5.10 7.67
CA LEU A 42 -2.58 -4.03 7.14
C LEU A 42 -3.49 -3.07 6.38
N ALA A 43 -3.51 -1.81 6.80
CA ALA A 43 -4.38 -0.78 6.28
C ALA A 43 -3.58 0.44 5.81
N PHE A 44 -4.03 1.04 4.72
CA PHE A 44 -3.53 2.25 4.11
C PHE A 44 -4.70 3.19 3.86
N TYR A 45 -4.68 4.42 4.37
CA TYR A 45 -5.81 5.34 4.21
C TYR A 45 -5.42 6.79 4.47
N ASP A 46 -6.26 7.72 4.00
CA ASP A 46 -6.19 9.12 4.39
C ASP A 46 -6.84 9.33 5.77
N LYS A 47 -6.00 9.64 6.76
CA LYS A 47 -6.35 9.80 8.17
C LYS A 47 -7.18 11.06 8.43
N MET A 48 -7.01 12.13 7.67
CA MET A 48 -7.74 13.37 7.96
C MET A 48 -9.24 13.20 7.75
N ILE A 49 -9.61 12.50 6.67
CA ILE A 49 -11.01 12.19 6.37
C ILE A 49 -11.61 11.29 7.47
N GLU A 50 -10.86 10.29 7.96
CA GLU A 50 -11.29 9.43 9.07
C GLU A 50 -11.52 10.22 10.37
N TYR A 51 -10.63 11.17 10.71
CA TYR A 51 -10.75 11.98 11.92
C TYR A 51 -12.05 12.78 11.97
N PHE A 52 -12.45 13.43 10.86
CA PHE A 52 -13.70 14.18 10.81
C PHE A 52 -14.94 13.29 10.92
N LYS A 53 -14.88 12.03 10.45
CA LYS A 53 -15.96 11.05 10.62
C LYS A 53 -16.14 10.64 12.08
N GLY A 54 -15.04 10.41 12.81
CA GLY A 54 -15.07 10.06 14.22
C GLY A 54 -15.78 11.09 15.09
N LYS A 55 -15.69 12.39 14.73
CA LYS A 55 -16.41 13.47 15.41
C LYS A 55 -17.92 13.48 15.16
N ARG A 56 -18.39 13.08 13.98
CA ARG A 56 -19.83 13.08 13.64
C ARG A 56 -20.64 11.99 14.35
N GLY A 57 -19.99 10.96 14.89
CA GLY A 57 -20.64 9.77 15.45
C GLY A 57 -20.46 9.55 16.95
N GLN A 58 -19.84 10.47 17.69
CA GLN A 58 -19.74 10.35 19.14
C GLN A 58 -21.04 10.84 19.80
N PRO A 59 -21.71 10.04 20.66
CA PRO A 59 -22.72 10.59 21.56
C PRO A 59 -22.02 11.57 22.50
N HIS A 60 -22.58 12.78 22.62
CA HIS A 60 -22.11 13.82 23.54
C HIS A 60 -22.23 13.33 24.99
N TYR A 61 -21.25 12.57 25.45
CA TYR A 61 -21.05 12.24 26.86
C TYR A 61 -19.69 12.80 27.24
N ASP A 62 -19.73 13.95 27.90
CA ASP A 62 -18.69 14.63 28.67
C ASP A 62 -18.54 16.09 28.23
N ASP A 63 -19.38 16.94 28.85
CA ASP A 63 -19.41 18.39 28.71
C ASP A 63 -18.19 19.10 29.32
N ASP A 64 -17.19 18.40 29.89
CA ASP A 64 -16.15 19.06 30.69
C ASP A 64 -14.69 18.71 30.36
N THR A 65 -14.41 17.95 29.31
CA THR A 65 -13.01 17.63 28.95
C THR A 65 -12.65 18.11 27.56
N LYS A 66 -12.30 19.40 27.47
CA LYS A 66 -11.49 20.01 26.40
C LYS A 66 -11.67 19.34 25.04
N GLN A 67 -12.89 19.34 24.52
CA GLN A 67 -13.09 19.17 23.10
C GLN A 67 -12.34 20.34 22.46
N LEU A 68 -11.24 20.05 21.77
CA LEU A 68 -10.61 21.03 20.89
C LEU A 68 -11.60 21.33 19.77
N THR A 69 -12.41 22.35 20.06
CA THR A 69 -13.45 22.96 19.26
C THR A 69 -12.80 23.60 18.04
N PHE A 70 -12.76 22.88 16.92
CA PHE A 70 -12.52 23.49 15.61
C PHE A 70 -13.65 24.44 15.19
N ASP A 71 -14.77 24.43 15.91
CA ASP A 71 -15.90 25.34 15.71
C ASP A 71 -15.57 26.82 15.98
N LEU A 72 -14.44 27.10 16.64
CA LEU A 72 -13.93 28.47 16.84
C LEU A 72 -13.20 29.04 15.61
N PHE A 73 -12.94 28.24 14.58
CA PHE A 73 -12.22 28.65 13.37
C PHE A 73 -13.05 28.48 12.09
N ASN A 74 -14.39 28.55 12.19
CA ASN A 74 -15.28 28.53 11.02
C ASN A 74 -14.99 29.68 10.03
N ASP A 75 -14.29 30.74 10.47
CA ASP A 75 -13.91 31.90 9.67
C ASP A 75 -12.46 31.88 9.15
N VAL A 76 -11.64 30.88 9.51
CA VAL A 76 -10.35 30.69 8.86
C VAL A 76 -10.64 30.03 7.52
N ALA A 77 -10.75 30.85 6.48
CA ALA A 77 -10.83 30.44 5.08
C ALA A 77 -10.08 29.14 4.90
N ARG A 78 -10.80 28.04 4.61
CA ARG A 78 -10.31 26.66 4.55
C ARG A 78 -8.96 26.58 3.83
N LYS A 79 -7.84 26.84 4.54
CA LYS A 79 -6.51 26.48 4.11
C LYS A 79 -6.64 24.98 3.88
N SER A 80 -6.35 24.53 2.66
CA SER A 80 -6.47 23.12 2.28
C SER A 80 -5.81 22.29 3.37
N LEU A 81 -6.61 21.52 4.12
CA LEU A 81 -6.10 20.65 5.15
C LEU A 81 -5.05 19.73 4.52
N PRO A 82 -3.89 19.52 5.17
CA PRO A 82 -2.89 18.62 4.61
C PRO A 82 -3.47 17.21 4.49
N GLU A 83 -3.21 16.53 3.38
CA GLU A 83 -3.54 15.10 3.27
C GLU A 83 -2.60 14.31 4.20
N VAL A 84 -3.15 13.42 5.03
CA VAL A 84 -2.34 12.62 5.96
C VAL A 84 -2.52 11.15 5.61
N PHE A 85 -1.58 10.61 4.84
CA PHE A 85 -1.53 9.19 4.56
C PHE A 85 -1.06 8.40 5.78
N ARG A 86 -1.75 7.32 6.12
CA ARG A 86 -1.38 6.41 7.21
C ARG A 86 -1.25 4.98 6.70
N MET A 87 -0.15 4.35 7.10
CA MET A 87 0.01 2.90 7.10
C MET A 87 -0.17 2.38 8.53
N GLU A 88 -0.98 1.34 8.71
CA GLU A 88 -1.28 0.76 10.02
C GLU A 88 -1.23 -0.76 9.95
N VAL A 89 -0.58 -1.39 10.94
CA VAL A 89 -0.52 -2.85 11.08
C VAL A 89 -1.14 -3.22 12.41
N ARG A 90 -2.18 -4.07 12.39
CA ARG A 90 -2.84 -4.61 13.59
C ARG A 90 -2.53 -6.08 13.75
N LEU A 91 -1.96 -6.45 14.88
CA LEU A 91 -1.60 -7.82 15.22
C LEU A 91 -2.49 -8.30 16.38
N GLY A 92 -3.43 -9.19 16.07
CA GLY A 92 -4.55 -9.50 16.97
C GLY A 92 -4.31 -10.65 17.96
N ASN A 93 -3.19 -11.38 17.88
CA ASN A 93 -2.89 -12.44 18.85
C ASN A 93 -1.38 -12.67 19.03
N PRO A 94 -0.95 -13.36 20.11
CA PRO A 94 0.47 -13.62 20.35
C PRO A 94 1.17 -14.32 19.17
N ARG A 95 0.50 -15.27 18.50
CA ARG A 95 1.08 -15.99 17.36
C ARG A 95 1.43 -15.06 16.19
N THR A 96 0.55 -14.13 15.83
CA THR A 96 0.79 -13.16 14.75
C THR A 96 1.83 -12.12 15.15
N ILE A 97 1.87 -11.73 16.44
CA ILE A 97 2.93 -10.89 16.99
C ILE A 97 4.29 -11.57 16.86
N LYS A 98 4.44 -12.80 17.36
CA LYS A 98 5.71 -13.56 17.26
C LYS A 98 6.18 -13.72 15.82
N ALA A 99 5.26 -13.99 14.90
CA ALA A 99 5.57 -14.12 13.48
C ALA A 99 6.05 -12.80 12.87
N ALA A 100 5.38 -11.68 13.17
CA ALA A 100 5.77 -10.35 12.70
C ALA A 100 7.17 -9.97 13.23
N LEU A 101 7.42 -10.17 14.53
CA LEU A 101 8.74 -9.93 15.14
C LEU A 101 9.82 -10.79 14.46
N LYS A 102 9.58 -12.10 14.31
CA LYS A 102 10.53 -13.01 13.64
C LYS A 102 10.86 -12.55 12.23
N ASN A 103 9.84 -12.17 11.44
CA ASN A 103 10.05 -11.76 10.06
C ASN A 103 10.78 -10.40 9.97
N ALA A 104 10.52 -9.50 10.92
CA ALA A 104 11.26 -8.25 11.11
C ALA A 104 12.64 -8.46 11.75
N ARG A 105 13.11 -9.70 11.94
CA ARG A 105 14.40 -10.06 12.55
C ARG A 105 14.57 -9.58 14.00
N LEU A 106 13.45 -9.45 14.72
CA LEU A 106 13.37 -9.10 16.13
C LEU A 106 13.18 -10.35 17.01
N PRO A 107 13.53 -10.30 18.31
CA PRO A 107 13.29 -11.39 19.25
C PRO A 107 11.79 -11.74 19.34
N PRO A 108 11.35 -12.94 18.91
CA PRO A 108 9.93 -13.26 18.83
C PRO A 108 9.29 -13.64 20.17
N ASP A 109 10.10 -13.94 21.19
CA ASP A 109 9.60 -14.40 22.49
C ASP A 109 9.43 -13.27 23.51
N ASP A 110 9.98 -12.08 23.23
CA ASP A 110 9.75 -10.88 24.06
C ASP A 110 8.55 -10.09 23.54
N ILE A 111 7.36 -10.49 24.02
CA ILE A 111 6.07 -9.86 23.68
C ILE A 111 5.54 -8.99 24.83
N THR A 112 6.43 -8.41 25.64
CA THR A 112 6.02 -7.48 26.69
C THR A 112 5.45 -6.19 26.11
N PHE A 113 4.54 -5.52 26.83
CA PHE A 113 3.98 -4.24 26.40
C PHE A 113 5.09 -3.21 26.15
N GLN A 114 6.07 -3.14 27.05
CA GLN A 114 7.21 -2.25 26.88
C GLN A 114 7.92 -2.51 25.55
N THR A 115 8.26 -3.77 25.25
CA THR A 115 8.96 -4.13 24.02
C THR A 115 8.14 -3.85 22.76
N LEU A 116 6.85 -4.22 22.75
CA LEU A 116 5.99 -4.06 21.58
C LEU A 116 5.72 -2.59 21.22
N PHE A 117 5.70 -1.70 22.21
CA PHE A 117 5.47 -0.26 22.00
C PHE A 117 6.77 0.55 21.91
N ARG A 118 7.93 -0.12 21.82
CA ARG A 118 9.17 0.58 21.48
C ARG A 118 9.14 1.06 20.04
N HIS A 119 9.70 2.25 19.84
CA HIS A 119 9.82 2.93 18.56
C HIS A 119 10.54 2.07 17.52
N ASP A 120 11.70 1.50 17.86
CA ASP A 120 12.54 0.69 16.97
C ASP A 120 11.88 -0.62 16.54
N TYR A 121 11.10 -1.25 17.43
CA TYR A 121 10.35 -2.46 17.10
C TYR A 121 9.19 -2.16 16.15
N SER A 122 8.42 -1.10 16.44
CA SER A 122 7.30 -0.68 15.61
C SER A 122 7.76 -0.29 14.21
N GLN A 123 8.88 0.45 14.11
CA GLN A 123 9.50 0.85 12.85
C GLN A 123 9.89 -0.37 12.00
N GLN A 124 10.65 -1.31 12.56
CA GLN A 124 11.12 -2.50 11.85
C GLN A 124 9.97 -3.41 11.39
N VAL A 125 8.91 -3.53 12.21
CA VAL A 125 7.71 -4.28 11.82
C VAL A 125 7.02 -3.61 10.63
N LEU A 126 6.89 -2.28 10.63
CA LEU A 126 6.28 -1.54 9.51
C LEU A 126 7.12 -1.61 8.24
N GLN A 127 8.44 -1.45 8.34
CA GLN A 127 9.37 -1.60 7.21
C GLN A 127 9.26 -3.00 6.59
N TRP A 128 9.32 -4.04 7.42
CA TRP A 128 9.16 -5.42 6.94
C TRP A 128 7.82 -5.63 6.22
N GLN A 129 6.72 -5.07 6.77
CA GLN A 129 5.40 -5.18 6.15
C GLN A 129 5.34 -4.45 4.81
N LEU A 130 5.97 -3.27 4.70
CA LEU A 130 6.05 -2.54 3.44
C LEU A 130 6.86 -3.32 2.40
N ASP A 131 7.99 -3.91 2.78
CA ASP A 131 8.82 -4.75 1.89
C ASP A 131 8.10 -6.01 1.44
N ASP A 132 7.46 -6.73 2.37
CA ASP A 132 6.63 -7.89 2.07
C ASP A 132 5.50 -7.50 1.11
N TYR A 133 4.87 -6.36 1.33
CA TYR A 133 3.83 -5.84 0.45
C TYR A 133 4.36 -5.47 -0.95
N TYR A 134 5.51 -4.78 -1.03
CA TYR A 134 6.18 -4.43 -2.29
C TYR A 134 6.67 -5.66 -3.06
N SER A 135 7.07 -6.74 -2.38
CA SER A 135 7.48 -7.99 -3.05
C SER A 135 6.38 -8.62 -3.93
N ARG A 136 5.12 -8.23 -3.72
CA ARG A 136 3.94 -8.67 -4.47
C ARG A 136 3.53 -7.67 -5.56
N TYR A 137 4.27 -6.59 -5.72
CA TYR A 137 4.07 -5.64 -6.80
C TYR A 137 4.46 -6.30 -8.14
N PRO A 138 3.64 -6.19 -9.21
CA PRO A 138 3.97 -6.81 -10.48
C PRO A 138 5.23 -6.19 -11.10
N LYS A 139 6.35 -6.93 -11.11
CA LYS A 139 7.66 -6.43 -11.58
C LYS A 139 7.63 -5.79 -12.96
N ILE A 140 6.85 -6.34 -13.89
CA ILE A 140 6.74 -5.77 -15.24
C ILE A 140 6.21 -4.33 -15.21
N VAL A 141 5.36 -3.94 -14.25
CA VAL A 141 4.85 -2.57 -14.10
C VAL A 141 5.94 -1.61 -13.64
N SER A 142 6.96 -2.12 -12.95
CA SER A 142 8.18 -1.39 -12.58
C SER A 142 9.17 -1.27 -13.73
N ALA A 143 8.84 -1.69 -14.96
CA ALA A 143 9.73 -1.52 -16.09
C ALA A 143 10.05 -0.03 -16.32
N ASN A 144 11.33 0.28 -16.47
CA ASN A 144 11.81 1.64 -16.71
C ASN A 144 11.60 2.00 -18.18
N ALA A 145 10.39 2.44 -18.51
CA ALA A 145 10.02 2.91 -19.84
C ALA A 145 8.95 4.01 -19.73
N GLU A 146 9.07 5.06 -20.53
CA GLU A 146 8.13 6.18 -20.54
C GLU A 146 6.77 5.74 -21.09
N ASN A 147 6.77 4.85 -22.09
CA ASN A 147 5.57 4.39 -22.80
C ASN A 147 5.70 2.95 -23.34
N GLU A 148 4.58 2.40 -23.82
CA GLU A 148 4.50 1.03 -24.33
C GLU A 148 5.37 0.77 -25.57
N LEU A 149 5.60 1.78 -26.43
CA LEU A 149 6.41 1.61 -27.63
C LEU A 149 7.90 1.55 -27.30
N GLU A 150 8.36 2.34 -26.34
CA GLU A 150 9.71 2.25 -25.80
C GLU A 150 9.94 0.90 -25.14
N LEU A 151 9.02 0.46 -24.26
CA LEU A 151 9.12 -0.86 -23.63
C LEU A 151 9.12 -1.99 -24.68
N LEU A 152 8.34 -1.86 -25.75
CA LEU A 152 8.34 -2.84 -26.86
C LEU A 152 9.70 -2.88 -27.55
N SER A 153 10.29 -1.72 -27.84
CA SER A 153 11.62 -1.62 -28.45
C SER A 153 12.67 -2.28 -27.57
N ASP A 154 12.69 -1.96 -26.27
CA ASP A 154 13.66 -2.52 -25.32
C ASP A 154 13.51 -4.04 -25.19
N LEU A 155 12.27 -4.52 -25.01
CA LEU A 155 12.02 -5.95 -24.93
C LEU A 155 12.46 -6.67 -26.23
N PHE A 156 12.24 -6.07 -27.39
CA PHE A 156 12.64 -6.67 -28.67
C PHE A 156 14.16 -6.74 -28.85
N VAL A 157 14.88 -5.68 -28.48
CA VAL A 157 16.34 -5.62 -28.59
C VAL A 157 17.01 -6.52 -27.55
N GLN A 158 16.57 -6.47 -26.30
CA GLN A 158 17.20 -7.19 -25.18
C GLN A 158 16.86 -8.69 -25.15
N ASN A 159 15.83 -9.11 -25.89
CA ASN A 159 15.31 -10.48 -25.89
C ASN A 159 15.12 -11.03 -27.31
N SER A 160 16.14 -10.88 -28.16
CA SER A 160 16.10 -11.28 -29.58
C SER A 160 15.85 -12.77 -29.84
N ASP A 161 16.05 -13.63 -28.83
CA ASP A 161 15.77 -15.07 -28.87
C ASP A 161 14.31 -15.43 -28.54
N ARG A 162 13.50 -14.44 -28.15
CA ARG A 162 12.11 -14.63 -27.72
C ARG A 162 11.13 -14.38 -28.85
N SER A 163 10.02 -15.12 -28.81
CA SER A 163 8.96 -14.94 -29.80
C SER A 163 8.23 -13.61 -29.61
N MET A 164 7.79 -13.00 -30.72
CA MET A 164 6.98 -11.79 -30.72
C MET A 164 5.74 -11.93 -29.82
N SER A 165 5.08 -13.09 -29.83
CA SER A 165 3.94 -13.37 -28.95
C SER A 165 4.30 -13.25 -27.45
N THR A 166 5.51 -13.64 -27.05
CA THR A 166 5.97 -13.51 -25.66
C THR A 166 6.18 -12.04 -25.29
N ILE A 167 6.82 -11.28 -26.18
CA ILE A 167 7.05 -9.84 -25.99
C ILE A 167 5.72 -9.09 -25.91
N MET A 168 4.81 -9.33 -26.86
CA MET A 168 3.48 -8.71 -26.87
C MET A 168 2.65 -9.08 -25.64
N SER A 169 2.78 -10.30 -25.12
CA SER A 169 2.12 -10.70 -23.88
C SER A 169 2.64 -9.92 -22.67
N ALA A 170 3.94 -9.60 -22.63
CA ALA A 170 4.52 -8.80 -21.56
C ALA A 170 4.07 -7.33 -21.65
N ILE A 171 3.99 -6.76 -22.86
CA ILE A 171 3.40 -5.42 -23.07
C ILE A 171 1.93 -5.39 -22.63
N ALA A 172 1.14 -6.39 -23.01
CA ALA A 172 -0.25 -6.48 -22.57
C ALA A 172 -0.35 -6.55 -21.04
N LEU A 173 0.50 -7.36 -20.39
CA LEU A 173 0.57 -7.40 -18.93
C LEU A 173 0.98 -6.06 -18.31
N TYR A 174 1.98 -5.38 -18.88
CA TYR A 174 2.42 -4.05 -18.45
C TYR A 174 1.26 -3.06 -18.46
N THR A 175 0.63 -2.87 -19.62
CA THR A 175 -0.43 -1.87 -19.81
C THR A 175 -1.62 -2.16 -18.90
N LEU A 176 -2.07 -3.41 -18.86
CA LEU A 176 -3.22 -3.80 -18.06
C LEU A 176 -2.96 -3.66 -16.55
N ASN A 177 -1.78 -4.06 -16.07
CA ASN A 177 -1.46 -3.91 -14.65
C ASN A 177 -1.16 -2.44 -14.27
N LYS A 178 -0.62 -1.63 -15.19
CA LYS A 178 -0.40 -0.18 -14.96
C LYS A 178 -1.73 0.55 -14.77
N GLN A 179 -2.77 0.14 -15.49
CA GLN A 179 -4.11 0.74 -15.42
C GLN A 179 -4.93 0.24 -14.21
N SER A 180 -4.97 -1.07 -14.01
CA SER A 180 -5.96 -1.72 -13.13
C SER A 180 -5.35 -2.56 -11.99
N GLY A 181 -4.07 -2.89 -12.09
CA GLY A 181 -3.40 -3.79 -11.14
C GLY A 181 -3.80 -5.26 -11.29
N MET A 182 -3.04 -6.16 -10.66
CA MET A 182 -3.18 -7.60 -10.86
C MET A 182 -4.52 -8.16 -10.37
N ARG A 183 -5.10 -7.55 -9.33
CA ARG A 183 -6.37 -8.01 -8.73
C ARG A 183 -7.54 -7.87 -9.68
N GLU A 184 -7.76 -6.67 -10.22
CA GLU A 184 -8.87 -6.42 -11.13
C GLU A 184 -8.77 -7.31 -12.38
N LEU A 185 -7.54 -7.55 -12.88
CA LEU A 185 -7.31 -8.50 -13.96
C LEU A 185 -7.74 -9.93 -13.59
N LYS A 186 -7.43 -10.40 -12.38
CA LYS A 186 -7.88 -11.72 -11.89
C LYS A 186 -9.40 -11.81 -11.80
N ASP A 187 -10.05 -10.74 -11.35
CA ASP A 187 -11.51 -10.68 -11.24
C ASP A 187 -12.16 -10.76 -12.63
N VAL A 188 -11.60 -10.07 -13.63
CA VAL A 188 -12.06 -10.09 -15.03
C VAL A 188 -11.88 -11.46 -15.69
N VAL A 189 -10.70 -12.08 -15.56
CA VAL A 189 -10.42 -13.37 -16.23
C VAL A 189 -11.06 -14.57 -15.50
N GLY A 190 -11.46 -14.37 -14.24
CA GLY A 190 -12.04 -15.38 -13.38
C GLY A 190 -11.11 -16.57 -13.08
N VAL A 191 -11.61 -17.53 -12.29
CA VAL A 191 -10.82 -18.68 -11.78
C VAL A 191 -10.03 -19.41 -12.88
N LYS A 192 -10.64 -19.59 -14.06
CA LYS A 192 -10.01 -20.30 -15.20
C LYS A 192 -8.84 -19.53 -15.81
N GLY A 193 -8.85 -18.20 -15.76
CA GLY A 193 -7.82 -17.35 -16.33
C GLY A 193 -6.70 -16.97 -15.37
N VAL A 194 -6.93 -17.04 -14.05
CA VAL A 194 -5.93 -16.66 -13.03
C VAL A 194 -4.62 -17.44 -13.17
N GLU A 195 -4.70 -18.75 -13.42
CA GLU A 195 -3.49 -19.57 -13.58
C GLU A 195 -2.71 -19.17 -14.85
N ALA A 196 -3.41 -18.88 -15.96
CA ALA A 196 -2.78 -18.40 -17.18
C ALA A 196 -2.12 -17.03 -16.97
N LEU A 197 -2.78 -16.13 -16.25
CA LEU A 197 -2.25 -14.80 -15.92
C LEU A 197 -0.98 -14.91 -15.06
N HIS A 198 -0.98 -15.78 -14.05
CA HIS A 198 0.22 -16.06 -13.25
C HIS A 198 1.35 -16.66 -14.07
N ARG A 199 1.06 -17.59 -15.00
CA ARG A 199 2.07 -18.14 -15.91
C ARG A 199 2.66 -17.06 -16.80
N LEU A 200 1.84 -16.15 -17.34
CA LEU A 200 2.31 -15.03 -18.14
C LEU A 200 3.18 -14.07 -17.32
N ALA A 201 2.74 -13.69 -16.12
CA ALA A 201 3.51 -12.82 -15.23
C ALA A 201 4.85 -13.44 -14.84
N LYS A 202 4.85 -14.73 -14.50
CA LYS A 202 6.08 -15.49 -14.24
C LYS A 202 6.98 -15.53 -15.47
N LYS A 203 6.42 -15.77 -16.65
CA LYS A 203 7.16 -15.79 -17.92
C LYS A 203 7.84 -14.44 -18.18
N ALA A 204 7.10 -13.35 -18.02
CA ALA A 204 7.66 -12.01 -18.16
C ALA A 204 8.79 -11.77 -17.15
N ASN A 205 8.58 -12.11 -15.88
CA ASN A 205 9.55 -11.85 -14.81
C ASN A 205 10.82 -12.70 -14.88
N ASP A 206 10.70 -13.97 -15.29
CA ASP A 206 11.79 -14.94 -15.20
C ASP A 206 12.52 -15.14 -16.54
N GLN A 207 11.86 -14.82 -17.67
CA GLN A 207 12.38 -15.14 -19.01
C GLN A 207 12.72 -13.92 -19.87
N LEU A 208 12.26 -12.72 -19.49
CA LEU A 208 12.56 -11.49 -20.20
C LEU A 208 13.54 -10.63 -19.39
N ARG A 209 14.40 -9.93 -20.13
CA ARG A 209 15.33 -8.91 -19.65
C ARG A 209 14.75 -7.54 -19.95
N TYR A 210 14.66 -6.72 -18.92
CA TYR A 210 14.27 -5.32 -18.97
C TYR A 210 14.72 -4.67 -17.67
N ASP A 211 14.99 -3.38 -17.73
CA ASP A 211 15.37 -2.61 -16.55
C ASP A 211 14.14 -2.29 -15.70
N THR A 212 14.33 -2.25 -14.39
CA THR A 212 13.24 -1.96 -13.44
C THR A 212 13.63 -0.86 -12.48
N GLU A 213 12.68 0.00 -12.17
CA GLU A 213 12.80 1.03 -11.15
C GLU A 213 11.74 0.82 -10.07
N LYS A 214 12.13 0.99 -8.80
CA LYS A 214 11.18 0.90 -7.69
C LYS A 214 10.19 2.06 -7.84
N PRO A 215 8.86 1.83 -7.78
CA PRO A 215 7.91 2.93 -7.94
C PRO A 215 8.13 3.98 -6.85
N GLU A 216 8.14 5.26 -7.24
CA GLU A 216 8.40 6.43 -6.37
C GLU A 216 7.59 6.38 -5.06
N VAL A 217 6.34 5.89 -5.13
CA VAL A 217 5.48 5.69 -3.95
C VAL A 217 6.15 4.83 -2.87
N PHE A 218 6.75 3.70 -3.24
CA PHE A 218 7.40 2.82 -2.27
C PHE A 218 8.74 3.37 -1.78
N GLU A 219 9.43 4.18 -2.57
CA GLU A 219 10.63 4.89 -2.12
C GLU A 219 10.29 5.98 -1.10
N LEU A 220 9.25 6.76 -1.38
CA LEU A 220 8.74 7.78 -0.47
C LEU A 220 8.30 7.18 0.87
N LEU A 221 7.51 6.10 0.83
CA LEU A 221 7.05 5.43 2.05
C LEU A 221 8.21 4.83 2.85
N GLN A 222 9.20 4.25 2.18
CA GLN A 222 10.39 3.74 2.84
C GLN A 222 11.16 4.87 3.52
N ALA A 223 11.40 5.98 2.82
CA ALA A 223 12.14 7.12 3.35
C ALA A 223 11.44 7.76 4.58
N GLU A 224 10.10 7.83 4.59
CA GLU A 224 9.35 8.33 5.75
C GLU A 224 9.31 7.32 6.90
N LEU A 225 9.23 6.00 6.60
CA LEU A 225 9.39 4.95 7.61
C LEU A 225 10.80 4.90 8.19
N ASP A 226 11.85 5.25 7.45
CA ASP A 226 13.22 5.29 7.95
C ASP A 226 13.42 6.44 8.94
N LYS A 227 12.74 7.57 8.73
CA LYS A 227 12.72 8.70 9.69
C LYS A 227 11.87 8.38 10.92
N PHE A 228 10.73 7.70 10.72
CA PHE A 228 9.74 7.29 11.73
C PHE A 228 9.46 8.36 12.80
N ARG A 229 9.31 9.61 12.38
CA ARG A 229 9.12 10.75 13.28
C ARG A 229 7.65 10.93 13.65
N PRO A 230 7.34 11.39 14.87
CA PRO A 230 5.99 11.80 15.21
C PRO A 230 5.57 12.97 14.31
N VAL A 231 4.29 12.98 13.95
CA VAL A 231 3.67 14.03 13.14
C VAL A 231 2.59 14.68 13.99
N TYR A 232 2.73 15.97 14.28
CA TYR A 232 1.74 16.72 15.05
C TYR A 232 0.92 17.59 14.12
N LEU A 233 -0.39 17.65 14.33
CA LEU A 233 -1.26 18.51 13.53
C LEU A 233 -0.85 19.98 13.64
N ALA A 234 -0.40 20.42 14.82
CA ALA A 234 0.08 21.78 15.07
C ALA A 234 1.23 22.19 14.13
N ASP A 235 2.01 21.25 13.60
CA ASP A 235 3.11 21.55 12.68
C ASP A 235 2.63 22.02 11.29
N PHE A 236 1.32 21.92 11.01
CA PHE A 236 0.71 22.23 9.71
C PHE A 236 -0.30 23.38 9.76
N PHE A 237 -0.51 23.99 10.91
CA PHE A 237 -1.37 25.15 11.08
C PHE A 237 -0.55 26.31 11.65
N ASP A 238 -0.64 27.47 10.99
CA ASP A 238 -0.10 28.74 11.51
C ASP A 238 -1.06 29.35 12.55
#